data_AF-A0A9W5Z191-F1
#
_entry.id   AF-A0A9W5Z191-F1
#
_cell.length_a   1.000
_cell.length_b   1.000
_cell.length_c   1.000
_cell.angle_alpha   90.00
_cell.angle_beta   90.00
_cell.angle_gamma   90.00
#
_symmetry.space_group_name_H-M   'P 1'
#
loop_
_entity.id
_entity.type
_entity.pdbx_description
1 polymer ?
#
loop_
_entity_poly.entity_id
_entity_poly.type
_entity_poly.pdbx_seq_one_letter_code
_entity_poly.pdbx_strand_id
1 'polypeptide(L)'
;MYLRAVHAESYIPALHQLIRENPLGILTTAIKSPLYPLLQSSHIPFILDIPSSTADDSSDGIVPNGTLRGHMAKQNPQAKALMEALAAQQQQQGNNSLELEDEVLVLFTSEHHHYVTPKFYTETKPATGKVVPTWNYAAAQAYGKIRVYCDSRSEETGTFLQKAVEDLTRQSEGSIMGYTGTDGRPGPWKVSDAPVSYVEILKKNIIGIEIRIERLQGKFKMSQEMGKGDREGVVGGFEALETDVGKGVAQMVRERGEMKDAKK
;
A
#
# COMPACT_ATOMS: atom_id res chain seq x y z
N MET A 1 3.43 -9.36 10.81
CA MET A 1 2.01 -9.73 11.05
C MET A 1 1.88 -11.24 11.35
N TYR A 2 0.94 -11.67 12.22
CA TYR A 2 0.63 -13.12 12.36
C TYR A 2 -0.16 -13.63 11.16
N LEU A 3 0.43 -14.61 10.45
CA LEU A 3 -0.04 -15.16 9.19
C LEU A 3 -0.38 -16.64 9.35
N ARG A 4 -1.60 -16.93 9.80
CA ARG A 4 -2.15 -18.29 9.73
C ARG A 4 -2.26 -18.69 8.25
N ALA A 5 -1.84 -19.90 7.89
CA ALA A 5 -1.72 -20.34 6.49
C ALA A 5 -3.00 -20.10 5.64
N VAL A 6 -4.19 -20.33 6.20
CA VAL A 6 -5.48 -20.11 5.51
C VAL A 6 -5.77 -18.65 5.17
N HIS A 7 -5.11 -17.70 5.84
CA HIS A 7 -5.26 -16.25 5.61
C HIS A 7 -4.02 -15.62 4.97
N ALA A 8 -2.90 -16.33 4.91
CA ALA A 8 -1.67 -15.82 4.35
C ALA A 8 -1.80 -15.71 2.83
N GLU A 9 -1.41 -14.57 2.28
CA GLU A 9 -1.27 -14.40 0.83
C GLU A 9 0.21 -14.24 0.50
N SER A 10 0.71 -15.14 -0.33
CA SER A 10 2.10 -15.18 -0.80
C SER A 10 2.21 -14.93 -2.30
N TYR A 11 1.09 -14.82 -3.02
CA TYR A 11 1.09 -14.53 -4.45
C TYR A 11 1.35 -13.03 -4.67
N ILE A 12 2.58 -12.71 -5.06
CA ILE A 12 3.06 -11.33 -5.23
C ILE A 12 2.15 -10.47 -6.13
N PRO A 13 1.65 -10.94 -7.29
CA PRO A 13 0.74 -10.14 -8.11
C PRO A 13 -0.56 -9.75 -7.39
N ALA A 14 -1.12 -10.59 -6.52
CA ALA A 14 -2.30 -10.21 -5.72
C ALA A 14 -1.96 -9.13 -4.68
N LEU A 15 -0.74 -9.14 -4.13
CA LEU A 15 -0.28 -8.09 -3.21
C LEU A 15 0.00 -6.78 -3.94
N HIS A 16 0.54 -6.84 -5.15
CA HIS A 16 0.70 -5.68 -6.01
C HIS A 16 -0.66 -5.06 -6.36
N GLN A 17 -1.64 -5.88 -6.70
CA GLN A 17 -3.01 -5.41 -6.95
C GLN A 17 -3.59 -4.72 -5.71
N LEU A 18 -3.49 -5.36 -4.53
CA LEU A 18 -3.96 -4.77 -3.28
C LEU A 18 -3.32 -3.39 -3.00
N ILE A 19 -2.01 -3.24 -3.24
CA ILE A 19 -1.30 -1.96 -3.07
C ILE A 19 -1.81 -0.92 -4.07
N ARG A 20 -2.01 -1.28 -5.35
CA ARG A 20 -2.49 -0.33 -6.38
C ARG A 20 -3.91 0.15 -6.12
N GLU A 21 -4.77 -0.74 -5.63
CA GLU A 21 -6.15 -0.41 -5.28
C GLU A 21 -6.23 0.40 -3.97
N ASN A 22 -5.23 0.30 -3.11
CA ASN A 22 -5.19 0.98 -1.81
C ASN A 22 -3.87 1.76 -1.64
N PRO A 23 -3.58 2.76 -2.49
CA PRO A 23 -2.25 3.34 -2.59
C PRO A 23 -1.87 4.27 -1.42
N LEU A 24 -2.83 4.63 -0.57
CA LEU A 24 -2.57 5.43 0.63
C LEU A 24 -1.98 4.52 1.74
N GLY A 25 -0.66 4.37 1.74
CA GLY A 25 0.06 3.55 2.70
C GLY A 25 0.39 4.30 3.99
N ILE A 26 0.61 3.55 5.08
CA ILE A 26 1.11 4.08 6.36
C ILE A 26 2.60 3.77 6.47
N LEU A 27 3.45 4.76 6.21
CA LEU A 27 4.90 4.64 6.39
C LEU A 27 5.26 4.76 7.86
N THR A 28 5.84 3.70 8.41
CA THR A 28 6.33 3.63 9.79
C THR A 28 7.86 3.53 9.80
N THR A 29 8.49 4.40 10.59
CA THR A 29 9.94 4.46 10.79
C THR A 29 10.26 4.36 12.28
N ALA A 30 11.45 3.85 12.61
CA ALA A 30 11.99 3.76 13.96
C ALA A 30 13.33 4.52 14.05
N ILE A 31 13.28 5.85 14.08
CA ILE A 31 14.48 6.70 13.98
C ILE A 31 14.76 7.36 15.33
N LYS A 32 15.96 7.15 15.87
CA LYS A 32 16.39 7.84 17.10
C LYS A 32 16.58 9.33 16.80
N SER A 33 15.84 10.19 17.50
CA SER A 33 16.00 11.64 17.44
C SER A 33 15.85 12.24 18.84
N PRO A 34 16.63 13.27 19.20
CA PRO A 34 16.40 14.03 20.43
C PRO A 34 15.15 14.93 20.35
N LEU A 35 14.62 15.18 19.15
CA LEU A 35 13.52 16.12 18.91
C LEU A 35 12.18 15.44 18.59
N TYR A 36 12.20 14.20 18.10
CA TYR A 36 11.01 13.50 17.62
C TYR A 36 10.86 12.12 18.26
N PRO A 37 9.62 11.57 18.36
CA PRO A 37 9.41 10.21 18.83
C PRO A 37 10.18 9.17 17.99
N LEU A 38 10.61 8.09 18.65
CA LEU A 38 11.31 6.99 18.00
C LEU A 38 10.46 6.37 16.88
N LEU A 39 9.23 5.96 17.22
CA LEU A 39 8.28 5.41 16.26
C LEU A 39 7.40 6.53 15.73
N GLN A 40 7.38 6.70 14.41
CA GLN A 40 6.54 7.68 13.72
C GLN A 40 5.83 7.00 12.56
N SER A 41 4.60 7.41 12.31
CA SER A 41 3.79 6.92 11.20
C SER A 41 3.10 8.08 10.48
N SER A 42 3.17 8.09 9.14
CA SER A 42 2.46 9.04 8.29
C SER A 42 1.73 8.31 7.17
N HIS A 43 0.54 8.81 6.82
CA HIS A 43 -0.16 8.39 5.60
C HIS A 43 0.49 9.07 4.40
N ILE A 44 0.87 8.30 3.39
CA ILE A 44 1.52 8.78 2.17
C ILE A 44 0.93 8.02 0.97
N PRO A 45 0.51 8.69 -0.10
CA PRO A 45 0.19 8.03 -1.35
C PRO A 45 1.47 7.46 -1.99
N PHE A 46 1.43 6.18 -2.37
CA PHE A 46 2.52 5.50 -3.03
C PHE A 46 2.15 5.07 -4.45
N ILE A 47 3.11 5.24 -5.36
CA ILE A 47 3.19 4.51 -6.62
C ILE A 47 4.01 3.24 -6.38
N LEU A 48 3.52 2.11 -6.87
CA LEU A 48 4.26 0.86 -6.91
C LEU A 48 4.85 0.65 -8.31
N ASP A 49 6.16 0.77 -8.42
CA ASP A 49 6.88 0.37 -9.61
C ASP A 49 7.28 -1.09 -9.52
N ILE A 50 7.01 -1.82 -10.60
CA ILE A 50 7.54 -3.17 -10.78
C ILE A 50 8.60 -3.06 -11.86
N PRO A 51 9.85 -3.46 -11.59
CA PRO A 51 10.86 -3.58 -12.65
C PRO A 51 10.28 -4.44 -13.76
N SER A 52 10.27 -3.92 -14.99
CA SER A 52 9.98 -4.73 -16.16
C SER A 52 10.96 -5.90 -16.14
N SER A 53 10.47 -7.14 -16.11
CA SER A 53 11.33 -8.28 -16.42
C SER A 53 11.87 -8.03 -17.82
N THR A 54 13.14 -7.67 -17.95
CA THR A 54 13.82 -7.74 -19.25
C THR A 54 13.66 -9.19 -19.72
N ALA A 55 13.29 -9.36 -20.99
CA ALA A 55 12.97 -10.66 -21.58
C ALA A 55 14.12 -11.69 -21.48
N ASP A 56 15.30 -11.28 -21.02
CA ASP A 56 16.50 -12.10 -20.86
C ASP A 56 16.83 -12.50 -19.40
N ASP A 57 16.08 -12.03 -18.39
CA ASP A 57 16.29 -12.37 -16.96
C ASP A 57 15.19 -13.31 -16.39
N SER A 58 14.26 -13.76 -17.23
CA SER A 58 13.19 -14.67 -16.83
C SER A 58 13.63 -16.14 -16.92
N SER A 59 14.76 -16.51 -16.31
CA SER A 59 15.09 -17.93 -16.19
C SER A 59 14.17 -18.66 -15.19
N ASP A 60 13.56 -17.94 -14.24
CA ASP A 60 12.77 -18.56 -13.15
C ASP A 60 11.32 -18.04 -12.95
N GLY A 61 10.85 -17.06 -13.74
CA GLY A 61 9.48 -16.55 -13.64
C GLY A 61 9.12 -15.86 -12.30
N ILE A 62 10.11 -15.49 -11.49
CA ILE A 62 9.91 -14.84 -10.19
C ILE A 62 9.53 -13.36 -10.40
N VAL A 63 8.34 -12.97 -9.92
CA VAL A 63 7.89 -11.57 -9.93
C VAL A 63 8.61 -10.81 -8.81
N PRO A 64 9.31 -9.69 -9.09
CA PRO A 64 9.99 -8.91 -8.06
C PRO A 64 9.00 -8.21 -7.13
N ASN A 65 9.38 -7.97 -5.88
CA ASN A 65 8.51 -7.27 -4.91
C ASN A 65 8.15 -5.85 -5.34
N GLY A 66 9.05 -5.16 -6.06
CA GLY A 66 8.87 -3.79 -6.55
C GLY A 66 9.46 -2.71 -5.64
N THR A 67 9.23 -1.46 -6.03
CA THR A 67 9.69 -0.25 -5.35
C THR A 67 8.51 0.69 -5.13
N LEU A 68 8.40 1.26 -3.93
CA LEU A 68 7.39 2.28 -3.63
C LEU A 68 7.99 3.67 -3.78
N ARG A 69 7.31 4.56 -4.51
CA ARG A 69 7.65 5.98 -4.58
C ARG A 69 6.54 6.84 -4.02
N GLY A 70 6.92 7.83 -3.23
CA GLY A 70 6.01 8.83 -2.68
C GLY A 70 6.75 10.11 -2.34
N HIS A 71 6.04 11.05 -1.72
CA HIS A 71 6.65 12.27 -1.21
C HIS A 71 5.98 12.72 0.10
N MET A 72 6.70 13.51 0.89
CA MET A 72 6.23 14.01 2.18
C MET A 72 6.60 15.49 2.35
N ALA A 73 5.75 16.28 2.98
CA ALA A 73 6.09 17.67 3.32
C ALA A 73 7.31 17.73 4.28
N LYS A 74 8.26 18.63 4.02
CA LYS A 74 9.45 18.84 4.86
C LYS A 74 9.11 19.25 6.29
N GLN A 75 7.93 19.84 6.51
CA GLN A 75 7.45 20.24 7.82
C GLN A 75 6.98 19.06 8.67
N ASN A 76 6.72 17.89 8.07
CA ASN A 76 6.33 16.69 8.81
C ASN A 76 7.49 16.26 9.75
N PRO A 77 7.23 16.04 11.06
CA PRO A 77 8.24 15.54 12.00
C PRO A 77 8.99 14.29 11.52
N GLN A 78 8.30 13.37 10.85
CA GLN A 78 8.91 12.15 10.31
C GLN A 78 9.88 12.46 9.17
N ALA A 79 9.55 13.42 8.29
CA ALA A 79 10.47 13.91 7.26
C ALA A 79 11.72 14.54 7.87
N LYS A 80 11.56 15.33 8.94
CA LYS A 80 12.69 15.95 9.63
C LYS A 80 13.61 14.91 10.27
N ALA A 81 13.04 13.92 10.96
CA ALA A 81 13.81 12.81 11.52
C ALA A 81 14.57 12.01 10.43
N LEU A 82 13.94 11.76 9.28
CA LEU A 82 14.59 11.11 8.12
C LEU A 82 15.77 11.94 7.58
N MET A 83 15.57 13.24 7.39
CA MET A 83 16.64 14.14 6.91
C MET A 83 17.80 14.25 7.90
N GLU A 84 17.51 14.36 9.19
CA GLU A 84 18.53 14.40 10.26
C GLU A 84 19.33 13.10 10.32
N ALA A 85 18.66 11.94 10.25
CA ALA A 85 19.30 10.63 10.23
C ALA A 85 20.20 10.47 8.99
N LEU A 86 19.71 10.89 7.82
CA LEU A 86 20.48 10.81 6.59
C LEU A 86 21.74 11.68 6.67
N ALA A 87 21.61 12.93 7.12
CA ALA A 87 22.74 13.85 7.25
C ALA A 87 23.78 13.32 8.25
N ALA A 88 23.35 12.76 9.38
CA ALA A 88 24.24 12.15 10.36
C ALA A 88 24.99 10.93 9.79
N GLN A 89 24.28 10.07 9.04
CA GLN A 89 24.87 8.90 8.39
C GLN A 89 25.92 9.29 7.34
N GLN A 90 25.60 10.26 6.48
CA GLN A 90 26.52 10.76 5.45
C GLN A 90 27.80 11.35 6.06
N GLN A 91 27.68 12.09 7.17
CA GLN A 91 28.83 12.61 7.91
C GLN A 91 29.71 11.50 8.51
N GLN A 92 29.09 10.45 9.06
CA GLN A 92 29.82 9.33 9.68
C GLN A 92 30.50 8.43 8.65
N GLN A 93 29.84 8.16 7.52
CA GLN A 93 30.34 7.25 6.49
C GLN A 93 31.22 7.94 5.44
N GLY A 94 31.18 9.28 5.35
CA GLY A 94 31.92 10.04 4.34
C GLY A 94 31.46 9.80 2.90
N ASN A 95 30.21 9.36 2.71
CA ASN A 95 29.60 9.14 1.40
C ASN A 95 28.29 9.93 1.27
N ASN A 96 27.81 10.07 0.03
CA ASN A 96 26.55 10.76 -0.29
C ASN A 96 25.39 9.78 -0.52
N SER A 97 25.39 8.60 0.12
CA SER A 97 24.29 7.66 0.01
C SER A 97 22.98 8.32 0.44
N LEU A 98 21.91 8.08 -0.31
CA LEU A 98 20.56 8.51 0.04
C LEU A 98 19.80 7.46 0.86
N GLU A 99 20.34 6.24 0.94
CA GLU A 99 19.71 5.07 1.57
C GLU A 99 20.05 5.00 3.07
N LEU A 100 19.03 4.87 3.92
CA LEU A 100 19.21 4.64 5.35
C LEU A 100 19.40 3.15 5.66
N GLU A 101 20.20 2.86 6.69
CA GLU A 101 20.54 1.49 7.09
C GLU A 101 19.37 0.71 7.69
N ASP A 102 18.48 1.35 8.46
CA ASP A 102 17.38 0.66 9.13
C ASP A 102 16.22 0.34 8.17
N GLU A 103 15.55 -0.80 8.38
CA GLU A 103 14.34 -1.13 7.62
C GLU A 103 13.17 -0.23 8.00
N VAL A 104 12.29 0.03 7.03
CA VAL A 104 11.01 0.72 7.23
C VAL A 104 9.85 -0.22 6.90
N LEU A 105 8.66 0.10 7.42
CA LEU A 105 7.43 -0.63 7.14
C LEU A 105 6.41 0.30 6.48
N VAL A 106 5.83 -0.13 5.36
CA VAL A 106 4.59 0.46 4.82
C VAL A 106 3.45 -0.53 4.97
N LEU A 107 2.38 -0.11 5.65
CA LEU A 107 1.13 -0.88 5.77
C LEU A 107 0.10 -0.35 4.76
N PHE A 108 -0.39 -1.24 3.91
CA PHE A 108 -1.54 -1.02 3.04
C PHE A 108 -2.70 -1.86 3.52
N THR A 109 -3.88 -1.25 3.66
CA THR A 109 -5.10 -1.92 4.13
C THR A 109 -6.20 -1.69 3.10
N SER A 110 -6.93 -2.75 2.74
CA SER A 110 -8.10 -2.63 1.88
C SER A 110 -9.16 -1.75 2.53
N GLU A 111 -9.79 -0.86 1.79
CA GLU A 111 -10.96 -0.10 2.25
C GLU A 111 -12.17 -0.98 2.61
N HIS A 112 -12.22 -2.20 2.08
CA HIS A 112 -13.30 -3.16 2.31
C HIS A 112 -12.95 -4.09 3.48
N HIS A 113 -13.10 -3.58 4.69
CA HIS A 113 -12.97 -4.36 5.92
C HIS A 113 -14.20 -4.18 6.80
N HIS A 114 -14.62 -5.23 7.52
CA HIS A 114 -15.79 -5.13 8.38
C HIS A 114 -15.81 -6.18 9.50
N TYR A 115 -16.51 -5.82 10.58
CA TYR A 115 -16.92 -6.76 11.61
C TYR A 115 -17.88 -7.83 11.03
N VAL A 116 -17.59 -9.10 11.29
CA VAL A 116 -18.44 -10.24 10.91
C VAL A 116 -19.20 -10.71 12.15
N THR A 117 -20.52 -10.55 12.11
CA THR A 117 -21.39 -11.02 13.18
C THR A 117 -21.61 -12.53 13.09
N PRO A 118 -21.66 -13.25 14.23
CA PRO A 118 -21.98 -14.67 14.23
C PRO A 118 -23.37 -14.98 13.67
N LYS A 119 -24.26 -13.98 13.55
CA LYS A 119 -25.58 -14.14 12.93
C LYS A 119 -25.49 -14.55 11.45
N PHE A 120 -24.37 -14.29 10.78
CA PHE A 120 -24.17 -14.66 9.38
C PHE A 120 -23.77 -16.12 9.17
N TYR A 121 -23.39 -16.84 10.23
CA TYR A 121 -23.06 -18.27 10.14
C TYR A 121 -24.34 -19.10 10.16
N THR A 122 -24.82 -19.48 8.98
CA THR A 122 -26.11 -20.15 8.77
C THR A 122 -26.07 -21.66 9.04
N GLU A 123 -24.88 -22.27 9.09
CA GLU A 123 -24.71 -23.71 9.35
C GLU A 123 -24.20 -23.96 10.77
N THR A 124 -23.04 -23.41 11.13
CA THR A 124 -22.37 -23.77 12.40
C THR A 124 -23.13 -23.25 13.62
N LYS A 125 -23.72 -22.05 13.52
CA LYS A 125 -24.46 -21.44 14.64
C LYS A 125 -25.69 -22.26 15.04
N PRO A 126 -26.65 -22.60 14.15
CA PRO A 126 -27.79 -23.44 14.55
C PRO A 126 -27.39 -24.87 14.90
N ALA A 127 -26.33 -25.42 14.29
CA ALA A 127 -25.91 -26.80 14.54
C ALA A 127 -25.22 -26.97 15.91
N THR A 128 -24.36 -26.03 16.31
CA THR A 128 -23.50 -26.21 17.51
C THR A 128 -23.47 -25.02 18.45
N GLY A 129 -23.83 -23.82 17.98
CA GLY A 129 -23.66 -22.56 18.71
C GLY A 129 -22.20 -22.13 18.93
N LYS A 130 -21.21 -22.93 18.51
CA LYS A 130 -19.77 -22.68 18.74
C LYS A 130 -19.19 -21.69 17.73
N VAL A 131 -19.70 -20.46 17.76
CA VAL A 131 -19.31 -19.37 16.86
C VAL A 131 -18.92 -18.12 17.65
N VAL A 132 -17.98 -17.36 17.13
CA VAL A 132 -17.50 -16.10 17.74
C VAL A 132 -17.42 -15.00 16.69
N PRO A 133 -17.60 -13.73 17.10
CA PRO A 133 -17.43 -12.61 16.18
C PRO A 133 -15.97 -12.44 15.75
N THR A 134 -15.77 -11.79 14.62
CA THR A 134 -14.42 -11.52 14.08
C THR A 134 -14.44 -10.27 13.19
N TRP A 135 -13.30 -9.92 12.63
CA TRP A 135 -13.17 -8.98 11.51
C TRP A 135 -12.66 -9.69 10.26
N ASN A 136 -13.23 -9.32 9.12
CA ASN A 136 -12.69 -9.60 7.81
C ASN A 136 -11.95 -8.37 7.29
N TYR A 137 -10.75 -8.57 6.76
CA TYR A 137 -9.88 -7.51 6.24
C TYR A 137 -8.79 -8.10 5.32
N ALA A 138 -8.28 -7.26 4.43
CA ALA A 138 -7.11 -7.55 3.61
C ALA A 138 -6.03 -6.48 3.84
N ALA A 139 -4.77 -6.91 3.93
CA ALA A 139 -3.65 -6.01 4.15
C ALA A 139 -2.33 -6.55 3.57
N ALA A 140 -1.45 -5.63 3.17
CA ALA A 140 -0.06 -5.91 2.81
C ALA A 140 0.89 -5.11 3.70
N GLN A 141 1.93 -5.77 4.20
CA GLN A 141 3.06 -5.15 4.88
C GLN A 141 4.28 -5.23 3.97
N ALA A 142 4.76 -4.08 3.50
CA ALA A 142 5.97 -3.95 2.71
C ALA A 142 7.11 -3.47 3.63
N TYR A 143 8.14 -4.30 3.77
CA TYR A 143 9.35 -3.99 4.51
C TYR A 143 10.50 -3.75 3.53
N GLY A 144 11.34 -2.76 3.79
CA GLY A 144 12.42 -2.44 2.87
C GLY A 144 13.36 -1.33 3.33
N LYS A 145 14.26 -0.94 2.44
CA LYS A 145 15.21 0.16 2.63
C LYS A 145 14.69 1.44 2.02
N ILE A 146 14.81 2.53 2.76
CA ILE A 146 14.32 3.84 2.34
C ILE A 146 15.47 4.69 1.81
N ARG A 147 15.25 5.30 0.65
CA ARG A 147 16.06 6.40 0.10
C ARG A 147 15.30 7.71 0.23
N VAL A 148 16.00 8.74 0.68
CA VAL A 148 15.41 10.05 0.98
C VAL A 148 16.02 11.11 0.08
N TYR A 149 15.18 11.68 -0.79
CA TYR A 149 15.55 12.74 -1.73
C TYR A 149 15.14 14.10 -1.15
N CYS A 150 16.07 14.79 -0.47
CA CYS A 150 15.74 16.01 0.28
C CYS A 150 16.53 17.27 -0.10
N ASP A 151 17.64 17.14 -0.84
CA ASP A 151 18.42 18.30 -1.29
C ASP A 151 17.73 18.95 -2.50
N SER A 152 17.06 20.08 -2.26
CA SER A 152 16.35 20.83 -3.31
C SER A 152 17.28 21.45 -4.36
N ARG A 153 18.61 21.40 -4.17
CA ARG A 153 19.59 21.85 -5.16
C ARG A 153 20.12 20.70 -6.01
N SER A 154 19.85 19.45 -5.64
CA SER A 154 20.28 18.26 -6.38
C SER A 154 19.37 18.02 -7.59
N GLU A 155 19.97 17.84 -8.77
CA GLU A 155 19.28 17.47 -9.99
C GLU A 155 18.59 16.10 -9.87
N GLU A 156 19.22 15.15 -9.16
CA GLU A 156 18.66 13.83 -8.89
C GLU A 156 17.37 13.95 -8.07
N THR A 157 17.37 14.78 -7.01
CA THR A 157 16.17 15.04 -6.19
C THR A 157 15.08 15.74 -7.01
N GLY A 158 15.44 16.73 -7.83
CA GLY A 158 14.49 17.43 -8.70
C GLY A 158 13.82 16.48 -9.71
N THR A 159 14.61 15.62 -10.35
CA THR A 159 14.13 14.63 -11.33
C THR A 159 13.23 13.58 -10.67
N PHE A 160 13.65 13.05 -9.51
CA PHE A 160 12.85 12.10 -8.75
C PHE A 160 11.49 12.69 -8.36
N LEU A 161 11.48 13.89 -7.78
CA LEU A 161 10.26 14.56 -7.33
C LEU A 161 9.33 14.89 -8.49
N GLN A 162 9.86 15.35 -9.63
CA GLN A 162 9.05 15.62 -10.82
C GLN A 162 8.31 14.35 -11.26
N LYS A 163 9.04 13.25 -11.44
CA LYS A 163 8.46 11.97 -11.84
C LYS A 163 7.46 11.44 -10.82
N ALA A 164 7.77 11.52 -9.52
CA ALA A 164 6.87 11.05 -8.46
C ALA A 164 5.54 11.82 -8.46
N VAL A 165 5.58 13.15 -8.58
CA VAL A 165 4.37 13.99 -8.61
C VAL A 165 3.55 13.75 -9.88
N GLU A 166 4.19 13.65 -11.04
CA GLU A 166 3.50 13.39 -12.32
C GLU A 166 2.83 12.02 -12.35
N ASP A 167 3.52 10.97 -11.92
CA ASP A 167 2.99 9.61 -11.91
C ASP A 167 1.84 9.48 -10.89
N LEU A 168 1.99 10.05 -9.70
CA LEU A 168 0.94 10.07 -8.68
C LEU A 168 -0.30 10.82 -9.17
N THR A 169 -0.10 11.96 -9.84
CA THR A 169 -1.19 12.71 -10.48
C THR A 169 -1.90 11.85 -11.50
N ARG A 170 -1.16 11.19 -12.41
CA ARG A 170 -1.73 10.34 -13.46
C ARG A 170 -2.51 9.17 -12.89
N GLN A 171 -1.99 8.49 -11.87
CA GLN A 171 -2.69 7.39 -11.20
C GLN A 171 -3.97 7.88 -10.51
N SER A 172 -3.89 9.03 -9.83
CA SER A 172 -5.04 9.56 -9.08
C SER A 172 -6.14 10.04 -10.01
N GLU A 173 -5.81 10.84 -11.03
CA GLU A 173 -6.78 11.35 -11.99
C GLU A 173 -7.36 10.24 -12.87
N GLY A 174 -6.52 9.30 -13.33
CA GLY A 174 -6.94 8.21 -14.21
C GLY A 174 -7.63 7.06 -13.47
N SER A 175 -6.89 6.38 -12.59
CA SER A 175 -7.34 5.12 -11.99
C SER A 175 -8.31 5.31 -10.82
N ILE A 176 -8.18 6.40 -10.05
CA ILE A 176 -9.04 6.65 -8.89
C ILE A 176 -10.24 7.52 -9.28
N MET A 177 -9.99 8.69 -9.86
CA MET A 177 -11.05 9.64 -10.24
C MET A 177 -11.77 9.24 -11.54
N GLY A 178 -11.14 8.42 -12.38
CA GLY A 178 -11.73 7.99 -13.64
C GLY A 178 -11.76 9.08 -14.72
N TYR A 179 -10.97 10.15 -14.59
CA TYR A 179 -10.89 11.24 -15.55
C TYR A 179 -10.00 10.83 -16.74
N THR A 180 -10.59 10.09 -17.68
CA THR A 180 -9.89 9.52 -18.83
C THR A 180 -9.94 10.39 -20.08
N GLY A 181 -10.87 11.34 -20.16
CA GLY A 181 -11.17 12.08 -21.39
C GLY A 181 -11.86 11.25 -22.48
N THR A 182 -12.30 10.03 -22.16
CA THR A 182 -13.03 9.11 -23.06
C THR A 182 -14.41 8.79 -22.49
N ASP A 183 -15.31 8.26 -23.31
CA ASP A 183 -16.62 7.75 -22.87
C ASP A 183 -17.47 8.77 -22.10
N GLY A 184 -17.37 10.05 -22.50
CA GLY A 184 -18.08 11.16 -21.86
C GLY A 184 -17.48 11.61 -20.51
N ARG A 185 -16.34 11.06 -20.09
CA ARG A 185 -15.65 11.46 -18.86
C ARG A 185 -14.76 12.69 -19.08
N PRO A 186 -14.60 13.58 -18.07
CA PRO A 186 -13.63 14.67 -18.11
C PRO A 186 -12.20 14.17 -18.37
N GLY A 187 -11.36 15.02 -18.97
CA GLY A 187 -9.94 14.75 -19.12
C GLY A 187 -9.19 14.89 -17.78
N PRO A 188 -8.05 14.19 -17.60
CA PRO A 188 -7.28 14.26 -16.37
C PRO A 188 -6.57 15.61 -16.23
N TRP A 189 -6.52 16.14 -15.01
CA TRP A 189 -5.62 17.24 -14.68
C TRP A 189 -4.16 16.78 -14.77
N LYS A 190 -3.29 17.64 -15.29
CA LYS A 190 -1.85 17.38 -15.40
C LYS A 190 -1.07 18.39 -14.60
N VAL A 191 0.09 17.98 -14.07
CA VAL A 191 1.02 18.88 -13.38
C VAL A 191 1.38 20.09 -14.25
N SER A 192 1.50 19.90 -15.56
CA SER A 192 1.76 20.95 -16.55
C SER A 192 0.64 21.98 -16.72
N ASP A 193 -0.56 21.71 -16.19
CA ASP A 193 -1.67 22.67 -16.21
C ASP A 193 -1.49 23.75 -15.13
N ALA A 194 -0.57 23.54 -14.18
CA ALA A 194 -0.13 24.56 -13.24
C ALA A 194 1.08 25.36 -13.78
N PRO A 195 1.26 26.63 -13.35
CA PRO A 195 2.45 27.39 -13.70
C PRO A 195 3.74 26.70 -13.24
N VAL A 196 4.73 26.60 -14.13
CA VAL A 196 6.01 25.92 -13.84
C VAL A 196 6.68 26.48 -12.58
N SER A 197 6.75 27.80 -12.45
CA SER A 197 7.34 28.47 -11.27
C SER A 197 6.62 28.10 -9.96
N TYR A 198 5.31 27.88 -10.00
CA TYR A 198 4.52 27.46 -8.86
C TYR A 198 4.85 26.02 -8.44
N VAL A 199 4.93 25.10 -9.40
CA VAL A 199 5.33 23.70 -9.16
C VAL A 199 6.74 23.63 -8.59
N GLU A 200 7.70 24.39 -9.13
CA GLU A 200 9.07 24.44 -8.62
C GLU A 200 9.16 24.95 -7.17
N ILE A 201 8.34 25.94 -6.79
CA ILE A 201 8.29 26.42 -5.41
C ILE A 201 7.73 25.34 -4.47
N LEU A 202 6.66 24.65 -4.86
CA LEU A 202 6.06 23.60 -4.04
C LEU A 202 6.97 22.38 -3.89
N LYS A 203 7.67 21.96 -4.95
CA LYS A 203 8.63 20.84 -4.88
C LYS A 203 9.74 21.08 -3.86
N LYS A 204 10.18 22.32 -3.66
CA LYS A 204 11.19 22.66 -2.63
C LYS A 204 10.72 22.38 -1.20
N ASN A 205 9.40 22.30 -0.98
CA ASN A 205 8.78 22.07 0.34
C ASN A 205 8.48 20.59 0.64
N ILE A 206 8.81 19.68 -0.27
CA ILE A 206 8.63 18.23 -0.06
C ILE A 206 9.98 17.50 -0.13
N ILE A 207 10.02 16.30 0.43
CA ILE A 207 11.06 15.30 0.21
C ILE A 207 10.50 14.15 -0.62
N GLY A 208 11.34 13.53 -1.43
CA GLY A 208 11.02 12.29 -2.13
C GLY A 208 11.35 11.08 -1.27
N ILE A 209 10.48 10.08 -1.31
CA ILE A 209 10.62 8.82 -0.60
C ILE A 209 10.62 7.69 -1.63
N GLU A 210 11.69 6.91 -1.66
CA GLU A 210 11.76 5.66 -2.41
C GLU A 210 12.00 4.51 -1.43
N ILE A 211 11.25 3.42 -1.54
CA ILE A 211 11.41 2.24 -0.69
C ILE A 211 11.53 1.01 -1.57
N ARG A 212 12.74 0.44 -1.60
CA ARG A 212 12.99 -0.85 -2.26
C ARG A 212 12.44 -1.95 -1.37
N ILE A 213 11.43 -2.69 -1.84
CA ILE A 213 10.74 -3.70 -1.02
C ILE A 213 11.61 -4.95 -0.95
N GLU A 214 12.13 -5.25 0.24
CA GLU A 214 12.90 -6.46 0.52
C GLU A 214 12.01 -7.63 0.93
N ARG A 215 10.88 -7.34 1.58
CA ARG A 215 9.92 -8.37 2.01
C ARG A 215 8.49 -7.85 1.94
N LEU A 216 7.66 -8.57 1.19
CA LEU A 216 6.23 -8.28 1.04
C LEU A 216 5.40 -9.40 1.67
N GLN A 217 4.53 -9.05 2.62
CA GLN A 217 3.70 -10.00 3.35
C GLN A 217 2.23 -9.63 3.26
N GLY A 218 1.41 -10.58 2.81
CA GLY A 218 -0.02 -10.37 2.63
C GLY A 218 -0.90 -11.17 3.58
N LYS A 219 -2.05 -10.60 3.91
CA LYS A 219 -3.12 -11.29 4.60
C LYS A 219 -4.47 -10.96 4.00
N PHE A 220 -5.24 -11.99 3.71
CA PHE A 220 -6.65 -11.90 3.38
C PHE A 220 -7.40 -12.77 4.38
N LYS A 221 -8.01 -12.15 5.38
CA LYS A 221 -8.91 -12.83 6.31
C LYS A 221 -10.33 -12.52 5.88
N MET A 222 -10.92 -13.44 5.12
CA MET A 222 -12.22 -13.32 4.46
C MET A 222 -13.04 -14.60 4.68
N SER A 223 -13.11 -15.05 5.94
CA SER A 223 -13.87 -16.22 6.37
C SER A 223 -13.52 -17.55 5.66
N GLN A 224 -12.33 -17.66 5.04
CA GLN A 224 -11.94 -18.86 4.30
C GLN A 224 -11.78 -20.09 5.21
N GLU A 225 -11.62 -19.93 6.51
CA GLU A 225 -11.59 -21.04 7.47
C GLU A 225 -12.94 -21.72 7.66
N MET A 226 -14.05 -21.06 7.31
CA MET A 226 -15.41 -21.55 7.54
C MET A 226 -15.87 -22.55 6.46
N GLY A 227 -16.96 -23.26 6.75
CA GLY A 227 -17.67 -24.12 5.81
C GLY A 227 -18.23 -23.36 4.61
N LYS A 228 -18.77 -24.06 3.61
CA LYS A 228 -19.34 -23.40 2.42
C LYS A 228 -20.60 -22.60 2.77
N GLY A 229 -21.58 -23.19 3.47
CA GLY A 229 -22.81 -22.47 3.79
C GLY A 229 -22.58 -21.29 4.74
N ASP A 230 -21.66 -21.40 5.70
CA ASP A 230 -21.29 -20.24 6.53
C ASP A 230 -20.63 -19.10 5.73
N ARG A 231 -19.80 -19.42 4.72
CA ARG A 231 -19.25 -18.38 3.81
C ARG A 231 -20.34 -17.73 2.97
N GLU A 232 -21.27 -18.52 2.44
CA GLU A 232 -22.44 -18.02 1.69
C GLU A 232 -23.33 -17.13 2.58
N GLY A 233 -23.53 -17.50 3.84
CA GLY A 233 -24.24 -16.69 4.82
C GLY A 233 -23.54 -15.36 5.13
N VAL A 234 -22.20 -15.36 5.19
CA VAL A 234 -21.40 -14.12 5.29
C VAL A 234 -21.57 -13.23 4.06
N VAL A 235 -21.51 -13.81 2.85
CA VAL A 235 -21.73 -13.08 1.59
C VAL A 235 -23.12 -12.44 1.58
N GLY A 236 -24.18 -13.23 1.77
CA GLY A 236 -25.56 -12.73 1.75
C GLY A 236 -25.84 -11.71 2.86
N GLY A 237 -25.25 -11.90 4.04
CA GLY A 237 -25.36 -10.96 5.15
C GLY A 237 -24.75 -9.58 4.84
N PHE A 238 -23.62 -9.54 4.13
CA PHE A 238 -22.97 -8.30 3.72
C PHE A 238 -23.65 -7.63 2.52
N GLU A 239 -24.14 -8.39 1.55
CA GLU A 239 -24.92 -7.85 0.42
C GLU A 239 -26.21 -7.18 0.89
N ALA A 240 -26.88 -7.77 1.89
CA ALA A 240 -28.09 -7.22 2.49
C ALA A 240 -27.88 -5.93 3.29
N LEU A 241 -26.63 -5.52 3.56
CA LEU A 241 -26.36 -4.20 4.13
C LEU A 241 -26.53 -3.07 3.11
N GLU A 242 -26.49 -3.39 1.81
CA GLU A 242 -26.61 -2.45 0.69
C GLU A 242 -25.60 -1.29 0.73
N THR A 243 -24.48 -1.45 1.45
CA THR A 243 -23.38 -0.48 1.52
C THR A 243 -22.26 -0.88 0.56
N ASP A 244 -21.47 0.10 0.10
CA ASP A 244 -20.32 -0.17 -0.78
C ASP A 244 -19.26 -1.04 -0.10
N VAL A 245 -19.01 -0.80 1.20
CA VAL A 245 -18.14 -1.66 2.02
C VAL A 245 -18.69 -3.08 2.13
N GLY A 246 -20.01 -3.24 2.32
CA GLY A 246 -20.66 -4.55 2.38
C GLY A 246 -20.48 -5.32 1.06
N LYS A 247 -20.75 -4.67 -0.07
CA LYS A 247 -20.56 -5.27 -1.41
C LYS A 247 -19.11 -5.69 -1.64
N GLY A 248 -18.15 -4.84 -1.31
CA GLY A 248 -16.72 -5.13 -1.46
C GLY A 248 -16.24 -6.29 -0.58
N VAL A 249 -16.69 -6.35 0.69
CA VAL A 249 -16.37 -7.48 1.59
C VAL A 249 -17.01 -8.77 1.09
N ALA A 250 -18.28 -8.73 0.66
CA ALA A 250 -18.98 -9.90 0.12
C ALA A 250 -18.26 -10.46 -1.12
N GLN A 251 -17.84 -9.59 -2.04
CA GLN A 251 -17.07 -9.97 -3.22
C GLN A 251 -15.76 -10.68 -2.83
N MET A 252 -14.96 -10.09 -1.94
CA MET A 252 -13.71 -10.73 -1.51
C MET A 252 -13.93 -12.05 -0.76
N VAL A 253 -14.99 -12.19 0.05
CA VAL A 253 -15.33 -13.48 0.68
C VAL A 253 -15.65 -14.54 -0.37
N ARG A 254 -16.38 -14.17 -1.43
CA ARG A 254 -16.69 -15.07 -2.55
C ARG A 254 -15.42 -15.50 -3.28
N GLU A 255 -14.62 -14.55 -3.76
CA GLU A 255 -13.38 -14.82 -4.52
C GLU A 255 -12.40 -15.69 -3.71
N ARG A 256 -12.17 -15.33 -2.44
CA ARG A 256 -11.27 -16.10 -1.57
C ARG A 256 -11.84 -17.46 -1.21
N GLY A 257 -13.16 -17.58 -1.17
CA GLY A 257 -13.85 -18.85 -0.99
C GLY A 257 -13.66 -19.78 -2.19
N GLU A 258 -13.84 -19.28 -3.40
CA GLU A 258 -13.63 -20.02 -4.65
C GLU A 258 -12.18 -20.48 -4.81
N MET A 259 -11.21 -19.60 -4.54
CA MET A 259 -9.79 -19.95 -4.55
C MET A 259 -9.43 -21.06 -3.55
N LYS A 260 -10.07 -21.07 -2.36
CA LYS A 260 -9.89 -22.13 -1.37
C LYS A 260 -10.45 -23.46 -1.89
N ASP A 261 -11.64 -23.43 -2.47
CA ASP A 261 -12.31 -24.64 -2.93
C ASP A 261 -11.62 -25.23 -4.17
N ALA A 262 -11.04 -24.40 -5.04
CA ALA A 262 -10.25 -24.85 -6.21
C ALA A 262 -8.90 -25.49 -5.85
N LYS A 263 -8.40 -25.30 -4.63
CA LYS A 263 -7.15 -25.92 -4.13
C LYS A 263 -7.36 -27.29 -3.49
N LYS A 264 -8.60 -27.76 -3.38
CA LYS A 264 -8.96 -29.08 -2.84
C LYS A 264 -9.14 -30.09 -3.97
#